data_AF-A0A183HL35-F1
#
_entry.id   AF-A0A183HL35-F1
#
_cell.length_a   1.000
_cell.length_b   1.000
_cell.length_c   1.000
_cell.angle_alpha   90.00
_cell.angle_beta   90.00
_cell.angle_gamma   90.00
#
_symmetry.space_group_name_H-M   'P 1'
#
loop_
_entity.id
_entity.type
_entity.pdbx_description
1 polymer ?
#
loop_
_entity_poly.entity_id
_entity_poly.type
_entity_poly.pdbx_seq_one_letter_code
_entity_poly.pdbx_strand_id
1 'polypeptide(L)'
;MARYSKKWNLYKFKFYMYIIFIVCRYKRQINGILKKNFTTEYQHGINTKAVLRLIGEKWIYQKPTEPYVVLITGTKADILADALGDVFSNVTEKGEIDRIFCNEYKERQLLESEVAKSLSKCSKSVILHGIDKLRGHAPLYLHSLSDPDHSPFRSALILMTINLFFGSHPICEDAISR
;
A
#
# COMPACT_ATOMS: atom_id res chain seq x y z
N MET A 1 31.35 0.72 32.79
CA MET A 1 30.08 0.20 32.22
C MET A 1 28.98 1.25 32.00
N ALA A 2 28.96 2.42 32.66
CA ALA A 2 27.85 3.40 32.53
C ALA A 2 27.78 4.22 31.21
N ARG A 3 28.84 4.29 30.39
CA ARG A 3 28.86 5.07 29.13
C ARG A 3 28.07 4.43 27.98
N TYR A 4 27.93 3.10 27.96
CA TYR A 4 27.21 2.39 26.90
C TYR A 4 25.69 2.50 27.04
N SER A 5 25.18 2.56 28.28
CA SER A 5 23.75 2.71 28.58
C SER A 5 23.19 4.08 28.15
N LYS A 6 23.93 5.18 28.38
CA LYS A 6 23.51 6.53 27.91
C LYS A 6 23.51 6.66 26.38
N LYS A 7 24.47 6.05 25.68
CA LYS A 7 24.51 6.02 24.21
C LYS A 7 23.32 5.25 23.64
N TRP A 8 23.03 4.07 24.17
CA TRP A 8 21.87 3.24 23.77
C TRP A 8 20.53 3.97 23.92
N ASN A 9 20.34 4.71 25.01
CA ASN A 9 19.13 5.52 25.22
C ASN A 9 19.03 6.68 24.22
N LEU A 10 20.15 7.29 23.84
CA LEU A 10 20.16 8.37 22.84
C LEU A 10 19.82 7.85 21.42
N TYR A 11 20.30 6.66 21.04
CA TYR A 11 19.96 6.04 19.75
C TYR A 11 18.50 5.62 19.69
N LYS A 12 17.95 5.03 20.76
CA LYS A 12 16.51 4.74 20.84
C LYS A 12 15.70 6.03 20.75
N PHE A 13 16.07 7.09 21.47
CA PHE A 13 15.35 8.36 21.44
C PHE A 13 15.38 9.01 20.04
N LYS A 14 16.54 9.04 19.38
CA LYS A 14 16.66 9.54 17.99
C LYS A 14 15.84 8.73 17.00
N PHE A 15 15.83 7.40 17.14
CA PHE A 15 15.02 6.51 16.32
C PHE A 15 13.51 6.74 16.51
N TYR A 16 13.05 6.88 17.75
CA TYR A 16 11.66 7.22 18.06
C TYR A 16 11.26 8.59 17.51
N MET A 17 12.11 9.62 17.67
CA MET A 17 11.87 10.95 17.10
C MET A 17 11.79 10.92 15.57
N TYR A 18 12.69 10.18 14.91
CA TYR A 18 12.69 10.01 13.46
C TYR A 18 11.41 9.34 12.97
N ILE A 19 10.98 8.26 13.61
CA ILE A 19 9.71 7.59 13.33
C ILE A 19 8.52 8.55 13.48
N ILE A 20 8.45 9.28 14.60
CA ILE A 20 7.34 10.22 14.85
C ILE A 20 7.30 11.28 13.74
N PHE A 21 8.47 11.79 13.34
CA PHE A 21 8.58 12.76 12.26
C PHE A 21 8.06 12.21 10.93
N ILE A 22 8.44 10.97 10.57
CA ILE A 22 8.00 10.30 9.34
C ILE A 22 6.48 10.07 9.35
N VAL A 23 5.92 9.57 10.45
CA VAL A 23 4.47 9.37 10.59
C VAL A 23 3.70 10.69 10.50
N CYS A 24 4.22 11.76 11.10
CA CYS A 24 3.64 13.09 10.97
C CYS A 24 3.68 13.60 9.52
N ARG A 25 4.80 13.39 8.81
CA ARG A 25 4.95 13.76 7.39
C ARG A 25 3.96 12.99 6.51
N TYR A 26 3.83 11.67 6.74
CA TYR A 26 2.83 10.82 6.08
C TYR A 26 1.41 11.37 6.28
N LYS A 27 0.98 11.55 7.53
CA LYS A 27 -0.36 12.05 7.86
C LYS A 27 -0.66 13.39 7.19
N ARG A 28 0.32 14.29 7.14
CA ARG A 28 0.18 15.61 6.49
C ARG A 28 0.01 15.48 4.98
N GLN A 29 0.81 14.65 4.31
CA GLN A 29 0.74 14.47 2.85
C GLN A 29 -0.56 13.77 2.43
N ILE A 30 -0.97 12.71 3.14
CA ILE A 30 -2.23 12.01 2.88
C ILE A 30 -3.43 12.94 3.05
N ASN A 31 -3.49 13.69 4.15
CA ASN A 31 -4.57 14.65 4.36
C ASN A 31 -4.60 15.73 3.27
N GLY A 32 -3.43 16.16 2.78
CA GLY A 32 -3.32 17.08 1.64
C GLY A 32 -3.90 16.51 0.35
N ILE A 33 -3.55 15.26 0.00
CA ILE A 33 -4.06 14.56 -1.19
C ILE A 33 -5.57 14.38 -1.10
N LEU A 34 -6.06 13.88 0.04
CA LEU A 34 -7.49 13.66 0.25
C LEU A 34 -8.25 14.98 0.14
N LYS A 35 -7.78 16.04 0.80
CA LYS A 35 -8.45 17.35 0.77
C LYS A 35 -8.48 17.96 -0.64
N LYS A 36 -7.45 17.72 -1.47
CA LYS A 36 -7.34 18.31 -2.82
C LYS A 36 -8.12 17.53 -3.88
N ASN A 37 -8.00 16.20 -3.87
CA ASN A 37 -8.43 15.35 -5.00
C ASN A 37 -9.65 14.46 -4.67
N PHE A 38 -9.97 14.29 -3.38
CA PHE A 38 -10.97 13.38 -2.83
C PHE A 38 -11.80 14.07 -1.73
N THR A 39 -12.38 15.23 -2.06
CA THR A 39 -13.07 16.11 -1.09
C THR A 39 -14.24 15.44 -0.39
N THR A 40 -15.01 14.60 -1.08
CA THR A 40 -16.15 13.87 -0.53
C THR A 40 -15.69 12.81 0.48
N GLU A 41 -14.67 12.03 0.14
CA GLU A 41 -14.05 11.03 1.02
C GLU A 41 -13.31 11.71 2.18
N TYR A 42 -12.77 12.91 1.96
CA TYR A 42 -12.18 13.72 3.01
C TYR A 42 -13.25 14.26 3.98
N GLN A 43 -14.44 14.64 3.52
CA GLN A 43 -15.48 15.17 4.39
C GLN A 43 -16.27 14.07 5.10
N HIS A 44 -16.53 12.94 4.42
CA HIS A 44 -17.46 11.91 4.89
C HIS A 44 -16.82 10.52 5.07
N GLY A 45 -15.63 10.26 4.53
CA GLY A 45 -14.95 8.96 4.55
C GLY A 45 -14.15 8.69 5.82
N ILE A 46 -14.84 8.55 6.95
CA ILE A 46 -14.19 8.23 8.25
C ILE A 46 -13.39 6.92 8.16
N ASN A 47 -13.97 5.89 7.54
CA ASN A 47 -13.33 4.57 7.39
C ASN A 47 -12.10 4.63 6.48
N THR A 48 -12.16 5.35 5.35
CA THR A 48 -11.02 5.53 4.44
C THR A 48 -9.84 6.18 5.17
N LYS A 49 -10.08 7.23 5.96
CA LYS A 49 -9.02 7.88 6.76
C LYS A 49 -8.45 6.94 7.82
N ALA A 50 -9.29 6.13 8.46
CA ALA A 50 -8.85 5.17 9.47
C ALA A 50 -7.96 4.07 8.85
N VAL A 51 -8.36 3.51 7.71
CA VAL A 51 -7.60 2.49 6.97
C VAL A 51 -6.27 3.06 6.48
N LEU A 52 -6.26 4.23 5.85
CA LEU A 52 -5.01 4.87 5.40
C LEU A 52 -4.07 5.18 6.55
N ARG A 53 -4.61 5.65 7.68
CA ARG A 53 -3.83 5.85 8.90
C ARG A 53 -3.23 4.54 9.40
N LEU A 54 -4.01 3.47 9.43
CA LEU A 54 -3.58 2.15 9.91
C LEU A 54 -2.49 1.56 9.00
N ILE A 55 -2.64 1.66 7.68
CA ILE A 55 -1.62 1.22 6.71
C ILE A 55 -0.34 2.02 6.90
N GLY A 56 -0.44 3.35 7.00
CA GLY A 56 0.72 4.21 7.26
C GLY A 56 1.43 3.88 8.56
N GLU A 57 0.68 3.69 9.65
CA GLU A 57 1.24 3.29 10.94
C GLU A 57 1.89 1.91 10.83
N LYS A 58 1.24 0.90 10.26
CA LYS A 58 1.83 -0.45 10.11
C LYS A 58 3.07 -0.47 9.19
N TRP A 59 3.06 0.25 8.07
CA TRP A 59 4.15 0.21 7.09
C TRP A 59 5.37 1.03 7.50
N ILE A 60 5.16 2.15 8.21
CA ILE A 60 6.23 3.06 8.64
C ILE A 60 6.78 2.66 10.01
N TYR A 61 5.91 2.29 10.95
CA TYR A 61 6.30 2.04 12.34
C TYR A 61 6.71 0.60 12.59
N GLN A 62 5.97 -0.36 12.03
CA GLN A 62 6.15 -1.78 12.35
C GLN A 62 7.03 -2.44 11.28
N LYS A 63 7.87 -3.39 11.71
CA LYS A 63 8.59 -4.25 10.77
C LYS A 63 7.57 -5.23 10.18
N PRO A 64 7.26 -5.17 8.87
CA PRO A 64 6.26 -6.04 8.29
C PRO A 64 6.71 -7.51 8.36
N THR A 65 5.85 -8.35 8.92
CA THR A 65 6.05 -9.81 9.07
C THR A 65 5.27 -10.63 8.06
N GLU A 66 4.34 -9.98 7.36
CA GLU A 66 3.44 -10.52 6.35
C GLU A 66 3.30 -9.50 5.20
N PRO A 67 2.86 -9.92 4.00
CA PRO A 67 2.53 -8.98 2.93
C PRO A 67 1.33 -8.09 3.34
N TYR A 68 1.46 -6.78 3.17
CA TYR A 68 0.35 -5.85 3.31
C TYR A 68 -0.30 -5.65 1.95
N VAL A 69 -1.44 -6.29 1.75
CA VAL A 69 -2.25 -6.13 0.54
C VAL A 69 -3.38 -5.15 0.81
N VAL A 70 -3.48 -4.12 -0.03
CA VAL A 70 -4.51 -3.08 0.07
C VAL A 70 -5.27 -3.02 -1.24
N LEU A 71 -6.55 -3.36 -1.20
CA LEU A 71 -7.45 -3.20 -2.33
C LEU A 71 -8.10 -1.82 -2.29
N ILE A 72 -7.95 -1.07 -3.38
CA ILE A 72 -8.52 0.27 -3.57
C ILE A 72 -9.55 0.18 -4.68
N THR A 73 -10.80 0.48 -4.37
CA THR A 73 -11.91 0.38 -5.30
C THR A 73 -12.56 1.74 -5.53
N GLY A 74 -12.90 2.05 -6.77
CA GLY A 74 -13.62 3.28 -7.12
C GLY A 74 -13.14 3.90 -8.43
N THR A 75 -13.88 4.90 -8.92
CA THR A 75 -13.60 5.56 -10.21
C THR A 75 -12.26 6.28 -10.28
N LYS A 76 -11.65 6.58 -9.11
CA LYS A 76 -10.34 7.22 -8.98
C LYS A 76 -9.33 6.32 -8.25
N ALA A 77 -9.54 5.00 -8.23
CA ALA A 77 -8.70 4.09 -7.48
C ALA A 77 -7.23 4.13 -7.93
N ASP A 78 -6.98 4.14 -9.24
CA ASP A 78 -5.61 4.30 -9.78
C ASP A 78 -4.93 5.57 -9.29
N ILE A 79 -5.62 6.71 -9.39
CA ILE A 79 -5.10 8.02 -8.97
C ILE A 79 -4.77 8.01 -7.47
N LEU A 80 -5.61 7.37 -6.65
CA LEU A 80 -5.36 7.25 -5.23
C LEU A 80 -4.17 6.33 -4.96
N ALA A 81 -4.09 5.18 -5.61
CA ALA A 81 -2.99 4.23 -5.44
C ALA A 81 -1.64 4.84 -5.80
N ASP A 82 -1.57 5.56 -6.92
CA ASP A 82 -0.37 6.29 -7.34
C ASP A 82 0.03 7.34 -6.31
N ALA A 83 -0.92 8.15 -5.85
CA ALA A 83 -0.66 9.18 -4.86
C ALA A 83 -0.19 8.59 -3.51
N LEU A 84 -0.75 7.44 -3.10
CA LEU A 84 -0.27 6.69 -1.93
C LEU A 84 1.15 6.18 -2.14
N GLY A 85 1.42 5.59 -3.31
CA GLY A 85 2.75 5.10 -3.66
C GLY A 85 3.81 6.19 -3.62
N ASP A 86 3.51 7.36 -4.18
CA ASP A 86 4.41 8.52 -4.15
C ASP A 86 4.64 9.03 -2.73
N VAL A 87 3.60 9.07 -1.90
CA VAL A 87 3.77 9.41 -0.47
C VAL A 87 4.67 8.39 0.23
N PHE A 88 4.46 7.09 0.01
CA PHE A 88 5.29 6.07 0.63
C PHE A 88 6.74 6.14 0.18
N SER A 89 6.99 6.30 -1.12
CA SER A 89 8.33 6.49 -1.67
C SER A 89 9.01 7.71 -1.04
N ASN A 90 8.32 8.85 -1.00
CA ASN A 90 8.85 10.11 -0.45
C ASN A 90 9.10 10.09 1.06
N VAL A 91 8.29 9.34 1.81
CA VAL A 91 8.33 9.31 3.28
C VAL A 91 9.29 8.25 3.78
N THR A 92 9.41 7.13 3.07
CA THR A 92 10.29 6.01 3.46
C THR A 92 11.69 6.10 2.82
N GLU A 93 11.85 6.89 1.76
CA GLU A 93 13.09 7.03 0.99
C GLU A 93 13.63 5.68 0.46
N LYS A 94 12.76 4.68 0.30
CA LYS A 94 13.12 3.32 -0.16
C LYS A 94 13.14 3.16 -1.69
N GLY A 95 13.05 4.27 -2.42
CA GLY A 95 13.01 4.31 -3.88
C GLY A 95 11.61 4.17 -4.46
N GLU A 96 11.54 4.30 -5.78
CA GLU A 96 10.28 4.32 -6.52
C GLU A 96 9.52 2.98 -6.43
N ILE A 97 8.20 3.11 -6.49
CA ILE A 97 7.27 1.99 -6.49
C ILE A 97 6.85 1.74 -7.93
N ASP A 98 7.01 0.51 -8.38
CA ASP A 98 6.62 0.13 -9.74
C ASP A 98 5.11 0.08 -9.89
N ARG A 99 4.65 0.46 -11.09
CA ARG A 99 3.25 0.46 -11.50
C ARG A 99 3.07 -0.57 -12.60
N ILE A 100 2.31 -1.62 -12.32
CA ILE A 100 2.01 -2.69 -13.26
C ILE A 100 0.55 -2.55 -13.68
N PHE A 101 0.32 -2.39 -14.98
CA PHE A 101 -1.02 -2.29 -15.55
C PHE A 101 -1.53 -3.68 -15.93
N CYS A 102 -2.58 -4.12 -15.24
CA CYS A 102 -3.26 -5.36 -15.55
C CYS A 102 -4.20 -5.16 -16.76
N ASN A 103 -4.27 -6.18 -17.61
CA ASN A 103 -5.15 -6.22 -18.76
C ASN A 103 -5.58 -7.67 -19.05
N GLU A 104 -6.54 -7.83 -19.96
CA GLU A 104 -7.14 -9.13 -20.29
C GLU A 104 -6.17 -10.11 -20.96
N TYR A 105 -5.10 -9.61 -21.56
CA TYR A 105 -4.07 -10.41 -22.24
C TYR A 105 -2.87 -10.72 -21.34
N LYS A 106 -2.87 -10.22 -20.09
CA LYS A 106 -1.75 -10.38 -19.17
C LYS A 106 -1.68 -11.84 -18.70
N GLU A 107 -0.70 -12.58 -19.21
CA GLU A 107 -0.47 -13.95 -18.77
C GLU A 107 0.06 -14.02 -17.34
N ARG A 108 -0.25 -15.13 -16.66
CA ARG A 108 0.17 -15.40 -15.28
C ARG A 108 1.69 -15.29 -15.11
N GLN A 109 2.47 -15.94 -15.96
CA GLN A 109 3.94 -15.97 -15.83
C GLN A 109 4.56 -14.57 -16.00
N LEU A 110 3.99 -13.75 -16.90
CA LEU A 110 4.44 -12.38 -17.10
C LEU A 110 4.11 -11.49 -15.89
N LEU A 111 2.89 -11.63 -15.34
CA LEU A 111 2.50 -10.94 -14.11
C LEU A 111 3.41 -11.35 -12.94
N GLU A 112 3.67 -12.65 -12.78
CA GLU A 112 4.58 -13.20 -11.76
C GLU A 112 5.98 -12.61 -11.86
N SER A 113 6.55 -12.58 -13.07
CA SER A 113 7.90 -12.05 -13.32
C SER A 113 8.02 -10.56 -13.01
N GLU A 114 7.06 -9.74 -13.46
CA GLU A 114 7.08 -8.30 -13.20
C GLU A 114 6.92 -7.98 -11.72
N VAL A 115 5.97 -8.64 -11.04
CA VAL A 115 5.77 -8.45 -9.60
C VAL A 115 7.01 -8.87 -8.81
N ALA A 116 7.60 -10.03 -9.13
CA ALA A 116 8.81 -10.49 -8.45
C ALA A 116 9.97 -9.52 -8.64
N LYS A 117 10.15 -8.98 -9.86
CA LYS A 117 11.15 -7.97 -10.15
C LYS A 117 10.91 -6.70 -9.35
N SER A 118 9.68 -6.21 -9.27
CA SER A 118 9.33 -5.03 -8.48
C SER A 118 9.57 -5.23 -6.99
N LEU A 119 9.14 -6.38 -6.46
CA LEU A 119 9.25 -6.68 -5.03
C LEU A 119 10.68 -7.07 -4.59
N SER A 120 11.58 -7.39 -5.53
CA SER A 120 13.01 -7.54 -5.26
C SER A 120 13.74 -6.21 -5.01
N LYS A 121 13.13 -5.06 -5.34
CA LYS A 121 13.70 -3.74 -5.10
C LYS A 121 13.70 -3.37 -3.61
N CYS A 122 14.48 -2.36 -3.25
CA CYS A 122 14.55 -1.85 -1.88
C CYS A 122 13.19 -1.36 -1.34
N SER A 123 12.35 -0.83 -2.24
CA SER A 123 11.00 -0.36 -1.90
C SER A 123 10.08 -1.48 -1.42
N LYS A 124 10.33 -2.73 -1.83
CA LYS A 124 9.49 -3.91 -1.54
C LYS A 124 8.00 -3.59 -1.72
N SER A 125 7.68 -2.80 -2.73
CA SER A 125 6.34 -2.29 -2.95
C SER A 125 5.99 -2.33 -4.42
N VAL A 126 4.72 -2.59 -4.72
CA VAL A 126 4.21 -2.59 -6.10
C VAL A 126 2.76 -2.11 -6.13
N ILE A 127 2.38 -1.45 -7.22
CA ILE A 127 1.01 -1.06 -7.53
C ILE A 127 0.52 -1.90 -8.72
N LEU A 128 -0.59 -2.61 -8.53
CA LEU A 128 -1.28 -3.38 -9.55
C LEU A 128 -2.55 -2.65 -9.96
N HIS A 129 -2.53 -2.03 -11.14
CA HIS A 129 -3.66 -1.28 -11.65
C HIS A 129 -4.66 -2.17 -12.39
N GLY A 130 -5.95 -2.10 -12.02
CA GLY A 130 -7.06 -2.73 -12.74
C GLY A 130 -7.04 -4.25 -12.68
N ILE A 131 -6.91 -4.83 -11.47
CA ILE A 131 -6.83 -6.29 -11.29
C ILE A 131 -8.10 -7.02 -11.80
N ASP A 132 -9.23 -6.31 -11.85
CA ASP A 132 -10.51 -6.75 -12.40
C ASP A 132 -10.45 -7.09 -13.90
N LYS A 133 -9.42 -6.61 -14.61
CA LYS A 133 -9.21 -6.88 -16.04
C LYS A 133 -8.49 -8.18 -16.33
N LEU A 134 -7.86 -8.80 -15.33
CA LEU A 134 -7.14 -10.06 -15.51
C LEU A 134 -8.10 -11.18 -15.92
N ARG A 135 -7.65 -12.08 -16.79
CA ARG A 135 -8.45 -13.22 -17.30
C ARG A 135 -7.66 -14.52 -17.24
N GLY A 136 -8.37 -15.64 -17.45
CA GLY A 136 -7.78 -16.99 -17.43
C GLY A 136 -7.15 -17.32 -16.07
N HIS A 137 -5.89 -17.73 -16.08
CA HIS A 137 -5.16 -18.13 -14.86
C HIS A 137 -4.41 -16.99 -14.16
N ALA A 138 -4.34 -15.79 -14.75
CA ALA A 138 -3.59 -14.68 -14.17
C ALA A 138 -4.11 -14.22 -12.79
N PRO A 139 -5.44 -14.14 -12.53
CA PRO A 139 -5.95 -13.78 -11.21
C PRO A 139 -5.50 -14.73 -10.08
N LEU A 140 -5.24 -16.01 -10.40
CA LEU A 140 -4.83 -17.01 -9.41
C LEU A 140 -3.50 -16.65 -8.72
N TYR A 141 -2.64 -15.88 -9.39
CA TYR A 141 -1.39 -15.42 -8.78
C TYR A 141 -1.61 -14.41 -7.64
N LEU A 142 -2.71 -13.64 -7.66
CA LEU A 142 -3.02 -12.69 -6.59
C LEU A 142 -3.19 -13.37 -5.23
N HIS A 143 -3.63 -14.65 -5.22
CA HIS A 143 -3.67 -15.47 -4.02
C HIS A 143 -2.28 -15.67 -3.43
N SER A 144 -1.29 -16.05 -4.24
CA SER A 144 0.09 -16.26 -3.81
C SER A 144 0.73 -14.99 -3.21
N LEU A 145 0.26 -13.81 -3.62
CA LEU A 145 0.72 -12.53 -3.07
C LEU A 145 0.09 -12.21 -1.71
N SER A 146 -1.15 -12.65 -1.50
CA SER A 146 -2.00 -12.28 -0.36
C SER A 146 -1.98 -13.30 0.78
N ASP A 147 -1.41 -14.48 0.54
CA ASP A 147 -1.29 -15.54 1.54
C ASP A 147 -0.25 -15.18 2.62
N PRO A 148 -0.65 -14.94 3.88
CA PRO A 148 0.28 -14.53 4.93
C PRO A 148 1.29 -15.64 5.29
N ASP A 149 0.91 -16.90 5.13
CA ASP A 149 1.72 -18.05 5.53
C ASP A 149 2.68 -18.47 4.41
N HIS A 150 2.26 -18.32 3.15
CA HIS A 150 2.99 -18.86 2.01
C HIS A 150 3.51 -17.82 1.02
N SER A 151 3.21 -16.53 1.20
CA SER A 151 3.72 -15.49 0.29
C SER A 151 5.25 -15.46 0.29
N PRO A 152 5.89 -15.46 -0.89
CA PRO A 152 7.34 -15.32 -1.01
C PRO A 152 7.81 -13.90 -0.64
N PHE A 153 6.88 -12.96 -0.44
CA PHE A 153 7.18 -11.54 -0.18
C PHE A 153 6.64 -11.08 1.19
N ARG A 154 7.11 -11.74 2.28
CA ARG A 154 6.68 -11.52 3.70
C ARG A 154 6.93 -10.13 4.30
N SER A 155 7.28 -9.14 3.50
CA SER A 155 7.51 -7.76 3.93
C SER A 155 7.17 -6.76 2.83
N ALA A 156 6.25 -7.13 1.93
CA ALA A 156 5.88 -6.32 0.79
C ALA A 156 4.63 -5.48 1.04
N LEU A 157 4.57 -4.31 0.41
CA LEU A 157 3.35 -3.52 0.27
C LEU A 157 2.80 -3.69 -1.15
N ILE A 158 1.59 -4.19 -1.27
CA ILE A 158 0.95 -4.45 -2.56
C ILE A 158 -0.33 -3.64 -2.60
N LEU A 159 -0.34 -2.59 -3.42
CA LEU A 159 -1.54 -1.79 -3.66
C LEU A 159 -2.22 -2.34 -4.91
N MET A 160 -3.48 -2.75 -4.80
CA MET A 160 -4.27 -3.27 -5.92
C MET A 160 -5.43 -2.33 -6.19
N THR A 161 -5.77 -2.11 -7.46
CA THR A 161 -6.90 -1.25 -7.81
C THR A 161 -7.97 -1.95 -8.63
N ILE A 162 -9.21 -1.54 -8.41
CA ILE A 162 -10.35 -1.84 -9.28
C ILE A 162 -11.07 -0.53 -9.59
N ASN A 163 -11.05 -0.13 -10.86
CA ASN A 163 -11.68 1.10 -11.34
C ASN A 163 -13.15 0.89 -11.69
N LEU A 164 -13.93 0.35 -10.76
CA LEU A 164 -15.38 0.20 -10.92
C LEU A 164 -16.11 1.05 -9.88
N PHE A 165 -17.28 1.55 -10.27
CA PHE A 165 -18.16 2.26 -9.35
C PHE A 165 -19.01 1.23 -8.61
N PHE A 166 -18.68 0.98 -7.35
CA PHE A 166 -19.40 0.03 -6.49
C PHE A 166 -20.56 0.67 -5.70
N GLY A 167 -20.86 1.94 -5.94
CA GLY A 167 -21.80 2.72 -5.13
C GLY A 167 -21.21 3.16 -3.79
N SER A 168 -21.96 4.01 -3.06
CA SER A 168 -21.65 4.38 -1.67
C SER A 168 -22.33 3.42 -0.71
N HIS A 169 -21.98 2.14 -0.78
CA HIS A 169 -22.54 1.15 0.13
C HIS A 169 -21.67 1.07 1.40
N PRO A 170 -22.28 1.02 2.60
CA PRO A 170 -21.53 0.75 3.83
C PRO A 170 -20.83 -0.62 3.80
N ILE A 171 -21.16 -1.45 2.80
CA ILE A 171 -20.58 -2.76 2.52
C ILE A 171 -20.10 -2.78 1.06
N CYS A 172 -19.01 -2.06 0.76
CA CYS A 172 -18.40 -2.08 -0.58
C CYS A 172 -17.96 -3.48 -1.00
N GLU A 173 -17.67 -4.37 -0.04
CA GLU A 173 -17.26 -5.76 -0.26
C GLU A 173 -18.38 -6.60 -0.91
N ASP A 174 -19.64 -6.39 -0.52
CA ASP A 174 -20.79 -7.12 -1.08
C ASP A 174 -21.06 -6.75 -2.55
N ALA A 175 -20.71 -5.53 -2.95
CA ALA A 175 -20.87 -5.06 -4.33
C ALA A 175 -19.82 -5.63 -5.30
N ILE A 176 -18.72 -6.20 -4.79
CA ILE A 176 -17.69 -6.87 -5.59
C ILE A 176 -18.15 -8.27 -6.04
N SER A 177 -19.15 -8.84 -5.36
CA SER A 177 -19.65 -10.20 -5.58
C SER A 177 -20.78 -10.32 -6.62
N ARG A 178 -21.17 -9.23 -7.28
CA ARG A 178 -22.22 -9.19 -8.33
C ARG A 178 -21.65 -8.78 -9.67
#